data_AF-A0A0D9VPY4-F1
#
_entry.id   AF-A0A0D9VPY4-F1
#
_cell.length_a   1.000
_cell.length_b   1.000
_cell.length_c   1.000
_cell.angle_alpha   90.00
_cell.angle_beta   90.00
_cell.angle_gamma   90.00
#
_symmetry.space_group_name_H-M   'P 1'
#
loop_
_entity.id
_entity.type
_entity.pdbx_description
1 polymer ?
#
loop_
_entity_poly.entity_id
_entity_poly.type
_entity_poly.pdbx_seq_one_letter_code
_entity_poly.pdbx_strand_id
1 'polypeptide(L)'
;MKGLDPVTIASIFATAEHAGEKLVDGEDCFVLRIDVGPSVLSSWSDGTAEVIRHGLTGFFSHRSGLLARLEDSQLTRIQSPGAPAMYWETTISSSLSDYRPVPVSSDDNGGVAVVAHAGRSTAHLARFGVGVRAPRVVTRMEEEWTIDDVVFDVPGLGPDAFIPPEEVRRTRFYDAMAAGGGGGK
;
A
#
# COMPACT_ATOMS: atom_id res chain seq x y z
N MET A 1 14.31 -0.52 3.00
CA MET A 1 13.39 0.04 2.00
C MET A 1 14.10 1.26 1.43
N LYS A 2 14.57 1.22 0.19
CA LYS A 2 14.94 2.45 -0.52
C LYS A 2 13.63 3.12 -0.95
N GLY A 3 13.62 4.44 -1.11
CA GLY A 3 12.43 5.22 -1.46
C GLY A 3 11.71 4.73 -2.72
N LEU A 4 10.57 5.37 -3.00
CA LEU A 4 9.65 5.03 -4.10
C LEU A 4 10.32 5.24 -5.48
N ASP A 5 11.10 4.26 -5.92
CA ASP A 5 11.62 4.20 -7.29
C ASP A 5 10.46 3.89 -8.27
N PRO A 6 10.23 4.71 -9.31
CA PRO A 6 9.13 4.52 -10.27
C PRO A 6 9.18 3.17 -10.98
N VAL A 7 10.38 2.64 -11.23
CA VAL A 7 10.55 1.30 -11.85
C VAL A 7 10.11 0.22 -10.88
N THR A 8 10.45 0.37 -9.59
CA THR A 8 9.97 -0.51 -8.52
C THR A 8 8.44 -0.47 -8.41
N ILE A 9 7.81 0.72 -8.48
CA ILE A 9 6.34 0.81 -8.47
C ILE A 9 5.72 0.15 -9.72
N ALA A 10 6.27 0.37 -10.90
CA ALA A 10 5.82 -0.31 -12.12
C ALA A 10 5.97 -1.83 -12.02
N SER A 11 7.03 -2.30 -11.37
CA SER A 11 7.29 -3.73 -11.17
C SER A 11 6.25 -4.41 -10.26
N ILE A 12 5.58 -3.67 -9.38
CA ILE A 12 4.49 -4.20 -8.54
C ILE A 12 3.40 -4.81 -9.43
N PHE A 13 3.08 -4.17 -10.56
CA PHE A 13 2.08 -4.66 -11.52
C PHE A 13 2.61 -5.67 -12.54
N ALA A 14 3.90 -6.03 -12.51
CA ALA A 14 4.46 -7.02 -13.43
C ALA A 14 3.86 -8.42 -13.23
N THR A 15 3.39 -8.72 -12.02
CA THR A 15 2.70 -9.99 -11.70
C THR A 15 1.19 -9.82 -11.58
N ALA A 16 0.64 -8.69 -12.01
CA ALA A 16 -0.79 -8.42 -11.91
C ALA A 16 -1.60 -9.24 -12.92
N GLU A 17 -2.80 -9.61 -12.51
CA GLU A 17 -3.78 -10.20 -13.40
C GLU A 17 -4.56 -9.10 -14.13
N HIS A 18 -4.77 -9.27 -15.43
CA HIS A 18 -5.70 -8.42 -16.17
C HIS A 18 -7.13 -8.72 -15.74
N ALA A 19 -7.79 -7.72 -15.14
CA ALA A 19 -9.11 -7.84 -14.55
C ALA A 19 -10.24 -7.30 -15.46
N GLY A 20 -9.89 -6.69 -16.60
CA GLY A 20 -10.84 -6.19 -17.60
C GLY A 20 -10.67 -4.70 -17.90
N GLU A 21 -11.72 -4.07 -18.41
CA GLU A 21 -11.74 -2.66 -18.79
C GLU A 21 -12.88 -1.92 -18.08
N LYS A 22 -12.68 -0.64 -17.74
CA LYS A 22 -13.65 0.17 -17.00
C LYS A 22 -13.47 1.66 -17.29
N LEU A 23 -14.58 2.39 -17.42
CA LEU A 23 -14.58 3.84 -17.42
C LEU A 23 -14.42 4.36 -15.98
N VAL A 24 -13.34 5.09 -15.70
CA VAL A 24 -13.03 5.66 -14.38
C VAL A 24 -12.81 7.16 -14.53
N ASP A 25 -13.58 7.97 -13.81
CA ASP A 25 -13.50 9.44 -13.82
C ASP A 25 -13.53 10.09 -15.23
N GLY A 26 -14.22 9.44 -16.17
CA GLY A 26 -14.33 9.90 -17.56
C GLY A 26 -13.20 9.42 -18.48
N GLU A 27 -12.33 8.53 -18.00
CA GLU A 27 -11.23 7.93 -18.76
C GLU A 27 -11.43 6.42 -18.93
N ASP A 28 -11.30 5.92 -20.16
CA ASP A 28 -11.33 4.48 -20.45
C ASP A 28 -10.03 3.86 -19.94
N CYS A 29 -10.14 2.89 -19.03
CA CYS A 29 -9.00 2.27 -18.37
C CYS A 29 -8.99 0.74 -18.50
N PHE A 30 -7.79 0.16 -18.64
CA PHE A 30 -7.59 -1.27 -18.42
C PHE A 30 -7.24 -1.46 -16.94
N VAL A 31 -7.71 -2.57 -16.38
CA VAL A 31 -7.67 -2.83 -14.95
C VAL A 31 -6.69 -3.95 -14.69
N LEU A 32 -5.69 -3.67 -13.86
CA LEU A 32 -4.75 -4.67 -13.37
C LEU A 32 -4.98 -4.88 -11.87
N ARG A 33 -5.02 -6.14 -11.44
CA ARG A 33 -5.26 -6.51 -10.04
C ARG A 33 -4.14 -7.37 -9.51
N ILE A 34 -3.75 -7.10 -8.27
CA ILE A 34 -2.76 -7.87 -7.52
C ILE A 34 -3.44 -8.28 -6.23
N ASP A 35 -3.53 -9.59 -6.00
CA ASP A 35 -3.93 -10.12 -4.70
C ASP A 35 -2.68 -10.62 -3.97
N VAL A 36 -2.57 -10.28 -2.68
CA VAL A 36 -1.46 -10.75 -1.85
C VAL A 36 -1.66 -12.23 -1.52
N GLY A 37 -0.62 -13.03 -1.77
CA GLY A 37 -0.68 -14.48 -1.58
C GLY A 37 -0.89 -14.90 -0.12
N PRO A 38 -1.51 -16.08 0.13
CA PRO A 38 -1.85 -16.53 1.49
C PRO A 38 -0.66 -16.66 2.45
N SER A 39 0.53 -17.02 1.95
CA SER A 39 1.75 -17.15 2.76
C SER A 39 2.27 -15.81 3.27
N VAL A 40 2.05 -14.73 2.51
CA VAL A 40 2.41 -13.38 2.93
C VAL A 40 1.38 -12.87 3.94
N LEU A 41 0.09 -13.08 3.66
CA LEU A 41 -0.99 -12.70 4.59
C LEU A 41 -0.87 -13.39 5.96
N SER A 42 -0.48 -14.67 5.98
CA SER A 42 -0.26 -15.38 7.23
C SER A 42 0.93 -14.82 8.02
N SER A 43 1.99 -14.36 7.35
CA SER A 43 3.14 -13.70 8.00
C SER A 43 2.80 -12.35 8.63
N TRP A 44 1.71 -11.72 8.18
CA TRP A 44 1.19 -10.46 8.75
C TRP A 44 0.13 -10.67 9.82
N SER A 45 -0.29 -11.92 10.01
CA SER A 45 -1.29 -12.29 11.00
C SER A 45 -0.62 -12.64 12.33
N ASP A 46 -1.26 -12.29 13.43
CA ASP A 46 -0.88 -12.68 14.78
C ASP A 46 -2.02 -13.43 15.50
N GLY A 47 -1.79 -13.86 16.74
CA GLY A 47 -2.75 -14.68 17.49
C GLY A 47 -4.12 -14.04 17.73
N THR A 48 -4.28 -12.74 17.48
CA THR A 48 -5.54 -12.01 17.65
C THR A 48 -6.05 -11.34 16.38
N ALA A 49 -5.20 -11.12 15.38
CA ALA A 49 -5.52 -10.45 14.13
C ALA A 49 -5.07 -11.29 12.92
N GLU A 50 -6.02 -11.65 12.06
CA GLU A 50 -5.81 -12.41 10.83
C GLU A 50 -6.08 -11.51 9.63
N VAL A 51 -5.09 -11.30 8.76
CA VAL A 51 -5.29 -10.61 7.49
C VAL A 51 -5.86 -11.62 6.49
N ILE A 52 -7.15 -11.49 6.17
CA ILE A 52 -7.88 -12.43 5.31
C ILE A 52 -7.61 -12.14 3.84
N ARG A 53 -7.55 -10.85 3.49
CA ARG A 53 -7.39 -10.40 2.12
C ARG A 53 -6.64 -9.08 2.12
N HIS A 54 -5.73 -8.94 1.18
CA HIS A 54 -5.17 -7.66 0.80
C HIS A 54 -4.98 -7.69 -0.72
N GLY A 55 -5.39 -6.63 -1.40
CA GLY A 55 -5.25 -6.56 -2.83
C GLY A 55 -5.24 -5.12 -3.33
N LEU A 56 -4.46 -4.90 -4.38
CA LEU A 56 -4.33 -3.64 -5.07
C LEU A 56 -4.97 -3.75 -6.46
N THR A 57 -5.70 -2.72 -6.86
CA THR A 57 -6.28 -2.60 -8.19
C THR A 57 -5.82 -1.28 -8.80
N GLY A 58 -5.10 -1.36 -9.92
CA GLY A 58 -4.68 -0.22 -10.71
C GLY A 58 -5.57 -0.04 -11.93
N PHE A 59 -5.99 1.20 -12.17
CA PHE A 59 -6.76 1.60 -13.35
C PHE A 59 -5.84 2.44 -14.24
N PHE A 60 -5.50 1.91 -15.41
CA PHE A 60 -4.53 2.53 -16.31
C PHE A 60 -5.23 3.05 -17.56
N SER A 61 -5.02 4.32 -17.85
CA SER A 61 -5.54 5.01 -19.02
C SER A 61 -5.22 4.26 -20.31
N HIS A 62 -6.22 3.95 -21.14
CA HIS A 62 -6.03 3.43 -22.49
C HIS A 62 -5.24 4.40 -23.37
N ARG A 63 -5.43 5.71 -23.14
CA ARG A 63 -4.85 6.76 -23.96
C ARG A 63 -3.35 6.95 -23.69
N SER A 64 -2.97 6.97 -22.42
CA SER A 64 -1.61 7.34 -21.99
C SER A 64 -0.81 6.19 -21.41
N GLY A 65 -1.47 5.10 -20.99
CA GLY A 65 -0.87 4.02 -20.20
C GLY A 65 -0.54 4.40 -18.76
N LEU A 66 -0.86 5.64 -18.33
CA LEU A 66 -0.60 6.12 -16.98
C LEU A 66 -1.69 5.67 -16.01
N LEU A 67 -1.32 5.53 -14.73
CA LEU A 67 -2.23 5.14 -13.66
C LEU A 67 -3.21 6.28 -13.34
N ALA A 68 -4.47 6.14 -13.71
CA ALA A 68 -5.51 7.13 -13.41
C ALA A 68 -5.99 7.01 -11.95
N ARG A 69 -6.07 5.77 -11.44
CA ARG A 69 -6.51 5.48 -10.08
C ARG A 69 -5.83 4.25 -9.52
N LEU A 70 -5.53 4.29 -8.23
CA LEU A 70 -5.12 3.13 -7.43
C LEU A 70 -6.16 2.87 -6.34
N GLU A 71 -6.56 1.62 -6.19
CA GLU A 71 -7.40 1.17 -5.07
C GLU A 71 -6.63 0.09 -4.30
N ASP A 72 -6.55 0.25 -2.99
CA ASP A 72 -6.00 -0.70 -2.04
C ASP A 72 -7.12 -1.14 -1.09
N SER A 73 -7.30 -2.44 -0.90
CA SER A 73 -8.30 -3.00 0.01
C SER A 73 -7.71 -4.10 0.88
N GLN A 74 -7.84 -3.94 2.19
CA GLN A 74 -7.43 -4.91 3.19
C GLN A 74 -8.61 -5.30 4.10
N LEU A 75 -8.82 -6.60 4.27
CA LEU A 75 -9.78 -7.19 5.21
C LEU A 75 -9.02 -7.92 6.32
N THR A 76 -9.22 -7.49 7.55
CA THR A 76 -8.64 -8.09 8.75
C THR A 76 -9.75 -8.60 9.67
N ARG A 77 -9.60 -9.82 10.16
CA ARG A 77 -10.44 -10.41 11.20
C ARG A 77 -9.71 -10.32 12.52
N ILE A 78 -10.37 -9.75 13.51
CA ILE A 78 -9.87 -9.62 14.87
C ILE A 78 -10.72 -10.51 15.77
N GLN A 79 -10.08 -11.41 16.50
CA GLN A 79 -10.75 -12.26 17.48
C GLN A 79 -9.85 -12.49 18.70
N SER A 80 -10.19 -11.84 19.80
CA SER A 80 -9.58 -12.15 21.09
C SER A 80 -10.20 -13.42 21.70
N PRO A 81 -9.45 -14.17 22.54
CA PRO A 81 -9.99 -15.35 23.23
C PRO A 81 -11.27 -15.03 24.01
N GLY A 82 -12.33 -15.80 23.77
CA GLY A 82 -13.63 -15.61 24.44
C GLY A 82 -14.50 -14.48 23.89
N ALA A 83 -14.04 -13.72 22.89
CA ALA A 83 -14.83 -12.69 22.20
C ALA A 83 -15.35 -13.18 20.84
N PRO A 84 -16.50 -12.68 20.35
CA PRO A 84 -16.94 -12.94 19.00
C PRO A 84 -16.01 -12.24 17.98
N ALA A 85 -15.91 -12.81 16.78
CA ALA A 85 -15.06 -12.27 15.73
C ALA A 85 -15.59 -10.93 15.18
N MET A 86 -14.67 -10.00 14.98
CA MET A 86 -14.89 -8.68 14.38
C MET A 86 -14.10 -8.57 13.09
N TYR A 87 -14.61 -7.84 12.11
CA TYR A 87 -13.98 -7.58 10.83
C TYR A 87 -13.76 -6.09 10.65
N TRP A 88 -12.60 -5.77 10.12
CA TRP A 88 -12.19 -4.43 9.71
C TRP A 88 -11.80 -4.49 8.24
N GLU A 89 -12.45 -3.65 7.44
CA GLU A 89 -12.14 -3.46 6.04
C GLU A 89 -11.64 -2.03 5.86
N THR A 90 -10.40 -1.90 5.40
CA THR A 90 -9.82 -0.63 4.99
C THR A 90 -9.80 -0.62 3.47
N THR A 91 -10.35 0.43 2.86
CA THR A 91 -10.23 0.67 1.43
C THR A 91 -9.68 2.07 1.20
N ILE A 92 -8.54 2.17 0.53
CA ILE A 92 -7.93 3.45 0.16
C ILE A 92 -8.02 3.57 -1.36
N SER A 93 -8.55 4.69 -1.84
CA SER A 93 -8.63 4.99 -3.27
C SER A 93 -7.93 6.31 -3.54
N SER A 94 -6.98 6.32 -4.46
CA SER A 94 -6.23 7.51 -4.86
C SER A 94 -6.37 7.74 -6.36
N SER A 95 -6.94 8.88 -6.75
CA SER A 95 -6.89 9.37 -8.13
C SER A 95 -5.62 10.18 -8.34
N LEU A 96 -4.92 9.94 -9.45
CA LEU A 96 -3.66 10.59 -9.78
C LEU A 96 -3.85 11.52 -10.97
N SER A 97 -3.19 12.66 -10.93
CA SER A 97 -3.32 13.73 -11.92
C SER A 97 -2.04 14.55 -12.01
N ASP A 98 -2.03 15.50 -12.95
CA ASP A 98 -0.90 16.41 -13.15
C ASP A 98 0.43 15.65 -13.35
N TYR A 99 0.42 14.74 -14.31
CA TYR A 99 1.59 13.97 -14.68
C TYR A 99 2.60 14.87 -15.41
N ARG A 100 3.80 15.01 -14.85
CA ARG A 100 4.87 15.84 -15.39
C ARG A 100 6.14 15.03 -15.64
N PRO A 101 6.91 15.36 -16.69
CA PRO A 101 8.24 14.80 -16.89
C PRO A 101 9.21 15.31 -15.81
N VAL A 102 9.98 14.40 -15.22
CA VAL A 102 10.98 14.67 -14.19
C VAL A 102 12.31 14.01 -14.62
N PRO A 103 13.43 14.77 -14.67
CA PRO A 103 14.75 14.21 -14.97
C PRO A 103 15.19 13.18 -13.93
N VAL A 104 15.62 11.99 -14.36
CA VAL A 104 16.03 10.90 -13.46
C VAL A 104 17.51 10.98 -13.07
N SER A 105 18.34 11.71 -13.83
CA SER A 105 19.70 12.04 -13.43
C SER A 105 20.04 13.50 -13.73
N SER A 106 21.04 14.02 -13.03
CA SER A 106 21.60 15.36 -13.22
C SER A 106 22.45 15.51 -14.48
N ASP A 107 22.81 14.39 -15.12
CA ASP A 107 23.68 14.37 -16.28
C ASP A 107 22.83 14.43 -17.56
N ASP A 108 23.32 15.11 -18.60
CA ASP A 108 22.65 15.34 -19.90
C ASP A 108 22.23 14.05 -20.65
N ASN A 109 22.60 12.87 -20.15
CA ASN A 109 22.26 11.56 -20.72
C ASN A 109 21.20 10.80 -19.89
N GLY A 110 20.56 11.47 -18.93
CA GLY A 110 19.55 10.92 -18.06
C GLY A 110 18.21 10.65 -18.74
N GLY A 111 17.54 9.57 -18.34
CA GLY A 111 16.15 9.32 -18.71
C GLY A 111 15.18 10.33 -18.07
N VAL A 112 13.95 10.36 -18.57
CA VAL A 112 12.85 11.15 -18.01
C VAL A 112 11.79 10.20 -17.47
N ALA A 113 11.40 10.38 -16.21
CA ALA A 113 10.25 9.69 -15.61
C ALA A 113 9.03 10.60 -15.68
N VAL A 114 7.83 10.03 -15.86
CA VAL A 114 6.58 10.79 -15.82
C VAL A 114 5.87 10.50 -14.50
N VAL A 115 5.71 11.51 -13.66
CA VAL A 115 5.27 11.36 -12.26
C VAL A 115 4.05 12.24 -12.00
N ALA A 116 3.05 11.72 -11.30
CA ALA A 116 1.88 12.49 -10.87
C ALA A 116 2.28 13.50 -9.79
N HIS A 117 1.93 14.77 -9.98
CA HIS A 117 2.21 15.85 -9.03
C HIS A 117 0.97 16.28 -8.25
N ALA A 118 -0.20 15.70 -8.52
CA ALA A 118 -1.39 15.98 -7.74
C ALA A 118 -2.33 14.78 -7.70
N GLY A 119 -3.19 14.75 -6.69
CA GLY A 119 -4.23 13.75 -6.63
C GLY A 119 -5.14 13.91 -5.42
N ARG A 120 -6.03 12.95 -5.29
CA ARG A 120 -6.99 12.90 -4.18
C ARG A 120 -7.08 11.48 -3.68
N SER A 121 -6.92 11.32 -2.38
CA SER A 121 -7.00 10.06 -1.67
C SER A 121 -8.24 10.03 -0.80
N THR A 122 -8.93 8.90 -0.74
CA THR A 122 -10.07 8.66 0.14
C THR A 122 -9.87 7.33 0.84
N ALA A 123 -9.87 7.32 2.17
CA ALA A 123 -9.77 6.12 2.98
C ALA A 123 -11.11 5.83 3.66
N HIS A 124 -11.62 4.62 3.47
CA HIS A 124 -12.83 4.09 4.09
C HIS A 124 -12.43 3.00 5.07
N LEU A 125 -12.82 3.15 6.35
CA LEU A 125 -12.61 2.16 7.39
C LEU A 125 -13.97 1.64 7.85
N ALA A 126 -14.32 0.42 7.46
CA ALA A 126 -15.57 -0.23 7.82
C ALA A 126 -15.36 -1.31 8.89
N ARG A 127 -16.23 -1.34 9.89
CA ARG A 127 -16.22 -2.33 10.97
C ARG A 127 -17.55 -3.07 11.06
N PHE A 128 -17.50 -4.40 11.05
CA PHE A 128 -18.69 -5.27 11.10
C PHE A 128 -18.39 -6.64 11.74
N GLY A 129 -19.41 -7.45 12.11
CA GLY A 129 -19.20 -8.78 12.70
C GLY A 129 -20.36 -9.29 13.56
N VAL A 130 -20.27 -10.57 13.99
CA VAL A 130 -21.29 -11.25 14.80
C VAL A 130 -21.22 -10.73 16.25
N GLY A 131 -22.35 -10.40 16.87
CA GLY A 131 -22.39 -9.93 18.26
C GLY A 131 -22.04 -8.44 18.47
N VAL A 132 -21.72 -7.70 17.40
CA VAL A 132 -21.62 -6.25 17.45
C VAL A 132 -23.06 -5.69 17.57
N ARG A 133 -23.40 -5.10 18.73
CA ARG A 133 -24.74 -4.52 18.98
C ARG A 133 -25.06 -3.28 18.11
N ALA A 134 -24.10 -2.81 17.32
CA ALA A 134 -24.18 -1.60 16.51
C ALA A 134 -24.12 -1.92 15.01
N PRO A 135 -24.81 -1.17 14.14
CA PRO A 135 -24.73 -1.30 12.69
C PRO A 135 -23.30 -1.09 12.18
N ARG A 136 -23.02 -1.51 10.94
CA ARG A 136 -21.74 -1.27 10.24
C ARG A 136 -21.30 0.18 10.45
N VAL A 137 -20.20 0.37 11.16
CA VAL A 137 -19.59 1.69 11.37
C VAL A 137 -18.62 1.92 10.22
N VAL A 138 -18.78 3.03 9.50
CA VAL A 138 -17.88 3.42 8.41
C VAL A 138 -17.33 4.80 8.73
N THR A 139 -16.01 4.91 8.84
CA THR A 139 -15.30 6.19 8.88
C THR A 139 -14.75 6.46 7.49
N ARG A 140 -14.89 7.71 7.03
CA ARG A 140 -14.33 8.18 5.75
C ARG A 140 -13.38 9.33 6.02
N MET A 141 -12.21 9.27 5.41
CA MET A 141 -11.18 10.32 5.42
C MET A 141 -10.87 10.69 3.98
N GLU A 142 -10.71 11.98 3.72
CA GLU A 142 -10.38 12.51 2.39
C GLU A 142 -9.17 13.44 2.50
N GLU A 143 -8.30 13.35 1.49
CA GLU A 143 -7.11 14.18 1.37
C GLU A 143 -6.94 14.55 -0.11
N GLU A 144 -6.66 15.83 -0.37
CA GLU A 144 -6.13 16.29 -1.64
C GLU A 144 -4.66 16.61 -1.43
N TRP A 145 -3.80 16.14 -2.34
CA TRP A 145 -2.36 16.26 -2.22
C TRP A 145 -1.76 16.84 -3.49
N THR A 146 -0.69 17.61 -3.30
CA THR A 146 0.14 18.16 -4.38
C THR A 146 1.61 17.92 -4.04
N ILE A 147 2.42 17.74 -5.08
CA ILE A 147 3.87 17.57 -4.99
C ILE A 147 4.48 18.72 -5.77
N ASP A 148 5.24 19.56 -5.06
CA ASP A 148 5.88 20.73 -5.67
C ASP A 148 7.12 20.31 -6.46
N ASP A 149 7.97 19.47 -5.87
CA ASP A 149 9.24 19.05 -6.45
C ASP A 149 9.47 17.54 -6.29
N VAL A 150 9.98 16.91 -7.36
CA VAL A 150 10.42 15.52 -7.38
C VAL A 150 11.88 15.49 -7.84
N VAL A 151 12.74 14.83 -7.06
CA VAL A 151 14.16 14.65 -7.39
C VAL A 151 14.53 13.18 -7.17
N PHE A 152 15.22 12.61 -8.15
CA PHE A 152 15.75 11.25 -8.08
C PHE A 152 17.21 11.26 -7.59
N ASP A 153 17.62 10.15 -6.97
CA ASP A 153 19.00 9.90 -6.54
C ASP A 153 19.64 11.06 -5.73
N VAL A 154 18.87 11.63 -4.80
CA VAL A 154 19.29 12.75 -3.95
C VAL A 154 20.63 12.44 -3.26
N PRO A 155 21.71 13.19 -3.57
CA PRO A 155 23.03 12.94 -2.98
C PRO A 155 23.01 13.06 -1.46
N GLY A 156 23.63 12.09 -0.78
CA GLY A 156 23.71 12.07 0.69
C GLY A 156 22.50 11.47 1.40
N LEU A 157 21.43 11.07 0.68
CA LEU A 157 20.30 10.35 1.25
C LEU A 157 20.58 8.84 1.31
N GLY A 158 21.21 8.40 2.40
CA GLY A 158 21.56 7.00 2.65
C GLY A 158 20.45 6.19 3.36
N PRO A 159 20.59 4.85 3.44
CA PRO A 159 19.66 3.99 4.17
C PRO A 159 19.50 4.33 5.65
N ASP A 160 20.51 4.95 6.25
CA ASP A 160 20.56 5.45 7.62
C ASP A 160 19.63 6.64 7.87
N ALA A 161 19.22 7.35 6.81
CA ALA A 161 18.19 8.39 6.90
C ALA A 161 16.77 7.83 7.11
N PHE A 162 16.56 6.53 6.86
CA PHE A 162 15.26 5.87 6.98
C PHE A 162 15.15 5.15 8.33
N ILE A 163 14.66 5.86 9.34
CA ILE A 163 14.48 5.32 10.69
C ILE A 163 13.19 4.49 10.72
N PRO A 164 13.23 3.19 11.09
CA PRO A 164 12.02 2.39 11.20
C PRO A 164 11.14 2.89 12.36
N PRO A 165 9.80 2.73 12.26
CA PRO A 165 8.89 3.01 13.37
C PRO A 165 9.34 2.30 14.66
N GLU A 166 9.15 2.93 15.82
CA GLU A 166 9.60 2.38 17.12
C GLU A 166 9.10 0.95 17.37
N GLU A 167 7.89 0.64 16.91
CA GLU A 167 7.29 -0.69 17.07
C GLU A 167 8.09 -1.78 16.35
N VAL A 168 8.68 -1.48 15.18
CA VAL A 168 9.53 -2.42 14.42
C VAL A 168 10.85 -2.68 15.16
N ARG A 169 11.34 -1.71 15.94
CA ARG A 169 12.57 -1.89 16.75
C ARG A 169 12.33 -2.86 17.90
N ARG A 170 11.16 -2.83 18.54
CA ARG A 170 10.80 -3.70 19.68
C ARG A 170 10.72 -5.18 19.31
N THR A 171 10.19 -5.53 18.14
CA THR A 171 10.05 -6.93 17.71
C THR A 171 11.41 -7.64 17.62
N ARG A 172 12.45 -6.95 17.12
CA ARG A 172 13.82 -7.50 17.07
C ARG A 172 14.43 -7.79 18.45
N PHE A 173 14.05 -7.01 19.47
CA PHE A 173 14.51 -7.26 20.84
C PHE A 173 13.91 -8.54 21.43
N TYR A 174 12.63 -8.83 21.15
CA TYR A 174 11.99 -10.05 21.63
C TYR A 174 12.49 -11.32 20.90
N ASP A 175 12.72 -11.25 19.59
CA ASP A 175 13.31 -12.36 18.82
C ASP A 175 14.75 -12.69 19.28
N ALA A 176 15.56 -11.66 19.56
CA ALA A 176 16.91 -11.84 20.08
C ALA A 176 16.92 -12.45 21.50
N MET A 177 15.93 -12.12 22.33
CA MET A 177 15.79 -12.70 23.67
C MET A 177 15.30 -14.16 23.62
N ALA A 178 14.43 -14.50 22.66
CA ALA A 178 13.97 -15.86 22.42
C ALA A 178 15.08 -16.79 21.88
N ALA A 179 15.98 -16.26 21.05
CA ALA A 179 17.12 -17.01 20.52
C ALA A 179 18.26 -17.25 21.55
N GLY A 180 18.32 -16.45 22.63
CA GLY A 180 19.37 -16.54 23.65
C GLY A 180 19.05 -17.46 24.85
N GLY A 181 17.84 -18.03 24.94
CA GLY A 181 17.38 -18.75 26.14
C GLY A 181 17.70 -20.25 26.21
N GLY A 182 18.33 -20.84 25.19
CA GLY A 182 18.56 -22.28 25.08
C GLY A 182 19.97 -22.72 25.46
N GLY A 183 20.36 -22.61 26.72
CA GLY A 183 21.68 -23.09 27.17
C GLY A 183 21.79 -23.22 28.68
N GLY A 184 21.28 -24.31 29.24
CA GLY A 184 21.43 -24.59 30.67
C GLY A 184 20.77 -25.88 31.11
N LYS A 185 21.45 -27.01 30.91
CA LYS A 185 21.45 -28.15 31.83
C LYS A 185 22.66 -29.03 31.56
#